data_AF-A0A9E6VN53-F1
#
_entry.id   AF-A0A9E6VN53-F1
#
_cell.length_a   1.000
_cell.length_b   1.000
_cell.length_c   1.000
_cell.angle_alpha   90.00
_cell.angle_beta   90.00
_cell.angle_gamma   90.00
#
_symmetry.space_group_name_H-M   'P 1'
#
loop_
_entity.id
_entity.type
_entity.pdbx_description
1 polymer ?
#
loop_
_entity_poly.entity_id
_entity_poly.type
_entity_poly.pdbx_seq_one_letter_code
_entity_poly.pdbx_strand_id
1 'polypeptide(L)'
;MNTAAILLRIFLLLTMAGTGAATIYFIVIRQEFMLQFPKFTPILFWIYVSSAMIIFAGAFGTWKWKKWGIQLFTLAFLVDMPLELYAGLPVAKVMRIPIVYAVLWLLLWKNRKRLT
;
A
#
# COMPACT_ATOMS: atom_id res chain seq x y z
N MET A 1 19.58 -2.71 17.98
CA MET A 1 18.68 -2.10 16.96
C MET A 1 17.53 -1.43 17.71
N ASN A 2 17.30 -0.12 17.58
CA ASN A 2 16.26 0.57 18.38
C ASN A 2 14.85 0.00 18.08
N THR A 3 13.99 -0.07 19.10
CA THR A 3 12.63 -0.64 19.03
C THR A 3 11.82 -0.10 17.84
N ALA A 4 11.93 1.20 17.55
CA ALA A 4 11.27 1.82 16.40
C ALA A 4 11.69 1.23 15.03
N ALA A 5 12.94 0.78 14.90
CA ALA A 5 13.42 0.15 13.67
C ALA A 5 12.95 -1.30 13.55
N ILE A 6 12.80 -2.00 14.67
CA ILE A 6 12.18 -3.34 14.70
C ILE A 6 10.72 -3.22 14.28
N LEU A 7 9.98 -2.29 14.87
CA LEU A 7 8.57 -2.03 14.54
C LEU A 7 8.40 -1.64 13.07
N LEU A 8 9.27 -0.79 12.51
CA LEU A 8 9.24 -0.47 11.09
C LEU A 8 9.43 -1.73 10.23
N ARG A 9 10.39 -2.59 10.55
CA ARG A 9 10.60 -3.84 9.80
C ARG A 9 9.38 -4.75 9.88
N ILE A 10 8.84 -4.98 11.07
CA ILE A 10 7.63 -5.79 11.23
C ILE A 10 6.49 -5.20 10.38
N PHE A 11 6.28 -3.88 10.46
CA PHE A 11 5.28 -3.18 9.66
C PHE A 11 5.48 -3.36 8.14
N LEU A 12 6.72 -3.23 7.65
CA LEU A 12 7.04 -3.41 6.24
C LEU A 12 6.85 -4.87 5.78
N LEU A 13 7.20 -5.85 6.61
CA LEU A 13 6.94 -7.27 6.34
C LEU A 13 5.45 -7.56 6.24
N LEU A 14 4.66 -7.07 7.21
CA LEU A 14 3.20 -7.21 7.19
C LEU A 14 2.59 -6.51 5.98
N THR A 15 3.13 -5.35 5.59
CA THR A 15 2.70 -4.65 4.37
C THR A 15 2.99 -5.50 3.14
N MET A 16 4.21 -6.01 2.97
CA MET A 16 4.59 -6.84 1.82
C MET A 16 3.76 -8.13 1.75
N ALA A 17 3.61 -8.83 2.87
CA ALA A 17 2.81 -10.06 2.92
C ALA A 17 1.33 -9.77 2.65
N GLY A 18 0.79 -8.72 3.27
CA GLY A 18 -0.60 -8.31 3.13
C GLY A 18 -0.94 -7.85 1.72
N THR A 19 -0.13 -6.98 1.11
CA THR A 19 -0.36 -6.53 -0.27
C THR A 19 -0.12 -7.66 -1.27
N GLY A 20 0.92 -8.47 -1.10
CA GLY A 20 1.16 -9.63 -1.98
C GLY A 20 -0.01 -10.61 -1.96
N ALA A 21 -0.49 -11.01 -0.78
CA ALA A 21 -1.63 -11.90 -0.64
C ALA A 21 -2.92 -11.27 -1.19
N ALA A 22 -3.18 -9.99 -0.88
CA ALA A 22 -4.36 -9.28 -1.36
C ALA A 22 -4.35 -9.18 -2.89
N THR A 23 -3.22 -8.87 -3.52
CA THR A 23 -3.10 -8.80 -4.98
C THR A 23 -3.42 -10.13 -5.63
N ILE A 24 -2.84 -11.23 -5.13
CA ILE A 24 -3.11 -12.57 -5.67
C ILE A 24 -4.60 -12.90 -5.51
N TYR A 25 -5.15 -12.65 -4.31
CA TYR A 25 -6.57 -12.86 -4.05
C TYR A 25 -7.46 -12.09 -5.03
N PHE A 26 -7.25 -10.78 -5.19
CA PHE A 26 -8.06 -9.96 -6.11
C PHE A 26 -7.92 -10.37 -7.57
N ILE A 27 -6.74 -10.82 -8.00
CA ILE A 27 -6.55 -11.37 -9.36
C ILE A 27 -7.38 -12.63 -9.55
N VAL A 28 -7.41 -13.53 -8.56
CA VAL A 28 -8.18 -14.77 -8.61
C VAL A 28 -9.69 -14.49 -8.62
N ILE A 29 -10.17 -13.59 -7.76
CA ILE A 29 -11.60 -13.24 -7.65
C ILE A 29 -11.98 -11.99 -8.48
N ARG A 30 -11.28 -11.77 -9.60
CA ARG A 30 -11.40 -10.53 -10.38
C ARG A 30 -12.83 -10.31 -10.88
N GLN A 31 -13.50 -11.36 -11.34
CA GLN A 31 -14.84 -11.25 -11.91
C GLN A 31 -15.86 -10.86 -10.84
N GLU A 32 -15.82 -11.52 -9.70
CA GLU A 32 -16.67 -11.24 -8.54
C GLU A 32 -16.42 -9.84 -8.00
N PHE A 33 -15.16 -9.41 -7.94
CA PHE A 33 -14.80 -8.06 -7.53
C PHE A 33 -15.38 -6.99 -8.47
N MET A 34 -15.27 -7.18 -9.79
CA MET A 34 -15.83 -6.23 -10.77
C MET A 34 -17.37 -6.22 -10.75
N LEU A 35 -18.02 -7.36 -10.46
CA LEU A 35 -19.47 -7.41 -10.26
C LEU A 35 -19.91 -6.68 -8.98
N GLN A 36 -19.12 -6.78 -7.91
CA GLN A 36 -19.39 -6.08 -6.65
C GLN A 36 -19.16 -4.57 -6.77
N PHE A 37 -18.20 -4.15 -7.59
CA PHE A 37 -17.85 -2.74 -7.81
C PHE A 37 -17.94 -2.39 -9.30
N PRO A 38 -19.14 -2.16 -9.85
CA PRO A 38 -19.34 -1.97 -11.29
C PRO A 38 -18.65 -0.73 -11.88
N LYS A 39 -18.20 0.20 -11.04
CA LYS A 39 -17.37 1.34 -11.45
C LYS A 39 -15.91 0.96 -11.77
N PHE A 40 -15.46 -0.23 -11.33
CA PHE A 40 -14.14 -0.76 -11.67
C PHE A 40 -14.15 -1.34 -13.09
N THR A 41 -13.74 -0.51 -14.06
CA THR A 41 -13.44 -1.02 -15.39
C THR A 41 -12.22 -1.94 -15.36
N PRO A 42 -12.03 -2.82 -16.36
CA PRO A 42 -10.84 -3.67 -16.46
C PRO A 42 -9.52 -2.90 -16.33
N ILE A 43 -9.47 -1.68 -16.90
CA ILE A 43 -8.30 -0.81 -16.84
C ILE A 43 -8.06 -0.32 -15.40
N LEU A 44 -9.11 0.16 -14.72
CA LEU A 44 -9.02 0.61 -13.34
C LEU A 44 -8.63 -0.53 -12.38
N PHE A 45 -9.10 -1.75 -12.65
CA PHE A 45 -8.70 -2.94 -11.89
C PHE A 45 -7.19 -3.21 -12.01
N TRP A 46 -6.63 -3.13 -13.22
CA TRP A 46 -5.19 -3.31 -13.41
C TRP A 46 -4.37 -2.16 -12.81
N ILE A 47 -4.89 -0.93 -12.80
CA ILE A 47 -4.27 0.19 -12.07
C ILE A 47 -4.26 -0.09 -10.57
N TYR A 48 -5.34 -0.63 -10.00
CA TYR A 48 -5.42 -1.04 -8.58
C TYR A 48 -4.43 -2.18 -8.25
N VAL A 49 -4.35 -3.19 -9.10
CA VAL A 49 -3.36 -4.27 -8.91
C VAL A 49 -1.94 -3.72 -9.00
N SER A 50 -1.69 -2.81 -9.94
CA SER A 50 -0.38 -2.18 -10.12
C SER A 50 -0.02 -1.26 -8.94
N SER A 51 -0.98 -0.52 -8.37
CA SER A 51 -0.74 0.30 -7.17
C SER A 51 -0.29 -0.58 -6.01
N ALA A 52 -0.92 -1.73 -5.79
CA ALA A 52 -0.52 -2.69 -4.76
C ALA A 52 0.90 -3.24 -4.98
N MET A 53 1.31 -3.48 -6.23
CA MET A 53 2.68 -3.87 -6.57
C MET A 53 3.68 -2.73 -6.32
N ILE A 54 3.29 -1.48 -6.58
CA ILE A 54 4.10 -0.30 -6.24
C ILE A 54 4.28 -0.19 -4.72
N ILE A 55 3.23 -0.49 -3.93
CA ILE A 55 3.34 -0.55 -2.46
C ILE A 55 4.36 -1.61 -2.05
N PHE A 56 4.31 -2.80 -2.66
CA PHE A 56 5.26 -3.86 -2.37
C PHE A 56 6.71 -3.43 -2.68
N ALA A 57 6.94 -2.84 -3.85
CA ALA A 57 8.25 -2.31 -4.23
C ALA A 57 8.69 -1.18 -3.29
N GLY A 58 7.77 -0.29 -2.89
CA GLY A 58 7.99 0.76 -1.91
C GLY A 58 8.44 0.19 -0.56
N ALA A 59 7.74 -0.82 -0.07
CA ALA A 59 8.07 -1.51 1.18
C ALA A 59 9.47 -2.13 1.14
N PHE A 60 9.82 -2.78 0.03
CA PHE A 60 11.15 -3.34 -0.18
C PHE A 60 12.25 -2.27 -0.24
N GLY A 61 12.01 -1.15 -0.94
CA GLY A 61 12.93 -0.02 -0.99
C GLY A 61 13.15 0.60 0.40
N THR A 62 12.07 0.81 1.15
CA THR A 62 12.12 1.34 2.52
C THR A 62 12.79 0.38 3.49
N TRP A 63 12.65 -0.94 3.30
CA TRP A 63 13.37 -1.95 4.09
C TRP A 63 14.89 -1.82 3.95
N LYS A 64 15.35 -1.48 2.73
CA LYS A 64 16.76 -1.17 2.42
C LYS A 64 17.14 0.28 2.71
N TRP A 65 16.29 1.03 3.40
CA TRP A 65 16.45 2.45 3.74
C TRP A 65 16.66 3.38 2.55
N LYS A 66 16.11 3.03 1.38
CA LYS A 66 16.23 3.84 0.17
C LYS A 66 15.09 4.86 0.07
N LYS A 67 15.43 6.11 -0.25
CA LYS A 67 14.46 7.20 -0.44
C LYS A 67 13.41 6.90 -1.50
N TRP A 68 13.79 6.20 -2.58
CA TRP A 68 12.84 5.81 -3.62
C TRP A 68 11.70 4.94 -3.10
N GLY A 69 11.92 4.14 -2.04
CA GLY A 69 10.86 3.33 -1.42
C GLY A 69 9.74 4.20 -0.85
N ILE A 70 10.08 5.32 -0.21
CA ILE A 70 9.11 6.28 0.33
C ILE A 70 8.35 6.99 -0.78
N GLN A 71 9.05 7.33 -1.88
CA GLN A 71 8.43 7.95 -3.05
C GLN A 71 7.38 7.01 -3.66
N LEU A 72 7.67 5.72 -3.78
CA LEU A 72 6.70 4.73 -4.26
C LEU A 72 5.50 4.56 -3.33
N PHE A 73 5.70 4.53 -2.01
CA PHE A 73 4.56 4.52 -1.07
C PHE A 73 3.65 5.73 -1.24
N THR A 74 4.24 6.91 -1.42
CA THR A 74 3.49 8.16 -1.62
C THR A 74 2.73 8.12 -2.94
N LEU A 75 3.38 7.67 -4.01
CA LEU A 75 2.74 7.54 -5.31
C LEU A 75 1.59 6.53 -5.26
N ALA A 76 1.79 5.38 -4.64
CA ALA A 76 0.71 4.40 -4.46
C ALA A 76 -0.44 4.96 -3.64
N PHE A 77 -0.16 5.66 -2.53
CA PHE A 77 -1.19 6.32 -1.71
C PHE A 77 -2.05 7.29 -2.55
N LEU A 78 -1.41 8.12 -3.37
CA LEU A 78 -2.09 9.10 -4.22
C LEU A 78 -2.92 8.47 -5.34
N VAL A 79 -2.63 7.24 -5.74
CA VAL A 79 -3.41 6.50 -6.74
C VAL A 79 -4.52 5.69 -6.08
N ASP A 80 -4.21 4.96 -5.01
CA ASP A 80 -5.10 3.99 -4.39
C ASP A 80 -6.27 4.67 -3.68
N MET A 81 -6.02 5.77 -2.97
CA MET A 81 -7.07 6.48 -2.22
C MET A 81 -8.16 7.07 -3.15
N PRO A 82 -7.85 7.85 -4.20
CA PRO A 82 -8.86 8.32 -5.14
C PRO A 82 -9.58 7.19 -5.87
N LEU A 83 -8.87 6.09 -6.17
CA LEU A 83 -9.43 4.96 -6.87
C LEU A 83 -10.47 4.22 -6.02
N GLU A 84 -10.17 3.95 -4.74
CA GLU A 84 -11.12 3.34 -3.82
C GLU A 84 -12.33 4.25 -3.53
N LEU A 85 -12.11 5.57 -3.43
CA LEU A 85 -13.19 6.56 -3.30
C LEU A 85 -14.10 6.58 -4.53
N TYR A 86 -13.50 6.64 -5.72
CA TYR A 86 -14.24 6.64 -7.00
C TYR A 86 -15.08 5.38 -7.17
N ALA A 87 -14.51 4.23 -6.81
CA ALA A 87 -15.18 2.94 -6.85
C ALA A 87 -16.31 2.79 -5.83
N GLY A 88 -16.46 3.73 -4.89
CA GLY A 88 -17.51 3.71 -3.88
C GLY A 88 -17.28 2.64 -2.82
N LEU A 89 -16.02 2.30 -2.51
CA LEU A 89 -15.74 1.37 -1.43
C LEU A 89 -16.22 1.96 -0.08
N PRO A 90 -16.64 1.11 0.87
CA PRO A 90 -17.02 1.56 2.21
C PRO A 90 -15.92 2.44 2.82
N VAL A 91 -16.31 3.56 3.43
CA VAL A 91 -15.38 4.53 4.05
C VAL A 91 -14.42 3.84 5.02
N ALA A 92 -14.88 2.85 5.78
CA ALA A 92 -14.03 2.06 6.67
C ALA A 92 -12.88 1.34 5.93
N LYS A 93 -13.10 0.86 4.69
CA LYS A 93 -12.05 0.28 3.86
C LYS A 93 -11.11 1.37 3.35
N VAL A 94 -11.63 2.49 2.87
CA VAL A 94 -10.79 3.59 2.35
C VAL A 94 -9.90 4.20 3.43
N MET A 95 -10.43 4.40 4.64
CA MET A 95 -9.72 5.01 5.77
C MET A 95 -8.49 4.23 6.24
N ARG A 96 -8.38 2.94 5.88
CA ARG A 96 -7.18 2.16 6.19
C ARG A 96 -5.94 2.74 5.50
N ILE A 97 -6.09 3.31 4.30
CA ILE A 97 -4.99 3.83 3.48
C ILE A 97 -4.26 4.99 4.21
N PRO A 98 -4.94 6.09 4.62
CA PRO A 98 -4.29 7.17 5.35
C PRO A 98 -3.78 6.74 6.73
N ILE A 99 -4.43 5.79 7.41
CA ILE A 99 -3.94 5.26 8.69
C ILE A 99 -2.60 4.54 8.51
N VAL A 100 -2.51 3.61 7.56
CA VAL A 100 -1.27 2.88 7.25
C VAL A 100 -0.16 3.84 6.82
N TYR A 101 -0.50 4.84 6.00
CA TYR A 101 0.46 5.86 5.56
C TYR A 101 0.94 6.74 6.72
N ALA A 102 0.06 7.14 7.65
CA ALA A 102 0.44 7.88 8.84
C ALA A 102 1.35 7.07 9.78
N VAL A 103 1.05 5.77 9.97
CA VAL A 103 1.90 4.87 10.76
C VAL A 103 3.29 4.73 10.13
N LEU A 104 3.36 4.57 8.81
CA LEU A 104 4.64 4.55 8.08
C LEU A 104 5.44 5.83 8.34
N TRP A 105 4.82 7.00 8.20
CA TRP A 105 5.49 8.29 8.44
C TRP A 105 5.96 8.46 9.88
N LEU A 106 5.17 8.06 10.87
CA LEU A 106 5.56 8.10 12.29
C LEU A 106 6.78 7.21 12.57
N LEU A 107 6.80 6.01 12.00
CA LEU A 107 7.92 5.08 12.14
C LEU A 107 9.16 5.57 11.38
N LEU A 108 8.99 6.17 10.21
CA LEU A 108 10.09 6.76 9.43
C LEU A 108 10.66 8.00 10.09
N TRP A 109 9.84 8.88 10.66
CA TRP A 109 10.29 10.09 11.36
C TRP A 109 11.29 9.75 12.47
N LYS A 110 10.99 8.71 13.26
CA LYS A 110 11.87 8.20 14.33
C LYS A 110 13.16 7.56 13.80
N ASN A 111 13.22 7.21 12.51
CA ASN A 111 14.36 6.55 11.87
C ASN A 111 14.99 7.38 10.73
N ARG A 112 14.63 8.66 10.58
CA ARG A 112 14.96 9.49 9.40
C ARG A 112 16.45 9.53 9.06
N LYS A 113 17.33 9.46 10.07
CA LYS A 113 18.80 9.49 9.92
C LYS A 113 19.36 8.27 9.15
N ARG A 114 18.57 7.21 8.97
CA ARG A 114 18.99 5.98 8.30
C ARG A 114 18.68 5.99 6.81
N LEU A 115 17.86 6.93 6.34
CA LEU A 115 17.47 7.03 4.93
C LEU A 115 18.63 7.56 4.09
N THR A 116 19.11 6.72 3.17
CA THR A 116 20.17 7.06 2.20
C THR A 116 19.55 7.51 0.88
#